data_AF-A0A7Y7EBY8-F1
#
_entry.id   AF-A0A7Y7EBY8-F1
#
_cell.length_a   1.000
_cell.length_b   1.000
_cell.length_c   1.000
_cell.angle_alpha   90.00
_cell.angle_beta   90.00
_cell.angle_gamma   90.00
#
_symmetry.space_group_name_H-M   'P 1'
#
loop_
_entity.id
_entity.type
_entity.pdbx_description
1 polymer ?
#
loop_
_entity_poly.entity_id
_entity_poly.type
_entity_poly.pdbx_seq_one_letter_code
_entity_poly.pdbx_strand_id
1 'polypeptide(L)'
;MNLDPTVIAIPVYFLLIGLELVAHHYQSIKSYRMNDAITNINCGITSQVIGAFLKVMSIGFYTYLFEKFRLTTIENSALTWIIAFIAYDFFYYWAHRMSHQVNLFWGGHSVHHQSEEYNLSVALRQSSTQIIWTFIFFTPMAFAGFDPLILVSVSGFNLLYQFWIHTEAINKLPKWFEAVFNTPSHHRVHHARNPK
;
A
#
# COMPACT_ATOMS: atom_id res chain seq x y z
N MET A 1 -0.16 -24.50 2.97
CA MET A 1 -0.71 -23.13 3.06
C MET A 1 0.43 -22.17 2.84
N ASN A 2 0.45 -21.45 1.71
CA ASN A 2 1.38 -20.33 1.56
C ASN A 2 0.77 -19.16 2.33
N LEU A 3 1.44 -18.72 3.39
CA LEU A 3 1.00 -17.60 4.21
C LEU A 3 1.16 -16.30 3.41
N ASP A 4 0.10 -15.47 3.36
CA ASP A 4 0.14 -14.14 2.72
C ASP A 4 1.21 -13.28 3.40
N PRO A 5 2.21 -12.73 2.67
CA PRO A 5 3.25 -11.87 3.25
C PRO A 5 2.69 -10.74 4.11
N THR A 6 1.51 -10.23 3.78
CA THR A 6 0.81 -9.19 4.53
C THR A 6 0.40 -9.67 5.92
N VAL A 7 -0.10 -10.90 6.04
CA VAL A 7 -0.55 -11.49 7.30
C VAL A 7 0.65 -11.77 8.20
N ILE A 8 1.74 -12.28 7.62
CA ILE A 8 3.00 -12.53 8.34
C ILE A 8 3.58 -11.22 8.89
N ALA A 9 3.38 -10.10 8.19
CA ALA A 9 3.92 -8.81 8.58
C ALA A 9 3.14 -8.10 9.70
N ILE A 10 1.92 -8.55 10.06
CA ILE A 10 1.11 -7.90 11.10
C ILE A 10 1.87 -7.74 12.43
N PRO A 11 2.51 -8.77 13.01
CA PRO A 11 3.30 -8.61 14.23
C PRO A 11 4.47 -7.63 14.06
N VAL A 12 5.07 -7.59 12.86
CA VAL A 12 6.16 -6.66 12.54
C VAL A 12 5.64 -5.22 12.52
N TYR A 13 4.45 -4.96 11.98
CA TYR A 13 3.84 -3.64 12.00
C TYR A 13 3.60 -3.14 13.42
N PHE A 14 3.06 -3.98 14.30
CA PHE A 14 2.85 -3.61 15.71
C PHE A 14 4.18 -3.41 16.46
N LEU A 15 5.20 -4.22 16.17
CA LEU A 15 6.54 -4.00 16.70
C LEU A 15 7.11 -2.65 16.25
N LEU A 16 7.00 -2.32 14.96
CA LEU A 16 7.49 -1.06 14.41
C LEU A 16 6.73 0.15 14.96
N ILE A 17 5.41 0.06 15.16
CA ILE A 17 4.61 1.09 15.85
C ILE A 17 5.11 1.27 17.30
N GLY A 18 5.37 0.18 18.02
CA GLY A 18 5.95 0.24 19.36
C GLY A 18 7.32 0.91 19.39
N LEU A 19 8.18 0.59 18.43
CA LEU A 19 9.50 1.22 18.29
C LEU A 19 9.39 2.71 17.92
N GLU A 20 8.44 3.09 17.08
CA GLU A 20 8.19 4.49 16.73
C GLU A 20 7.69 5.29 17.94
N LEU A 21 6.81 4.73 18.77
CA LEU A 21 6.40 5.36 20.03
C LEU A 21 7.60 5.67 20.95
N VAL A 22 8.54 4.72 21.05
CA VAL A 22 9.79 4.92 21.80
C VAL A 22 10.66 6.00 21.14
N ALA A 23 10.83 5.95 19.82
CA ALA A 23 11.61 6.96 19.09
C ALA A 23 11.00 8.38 19.24
N HIS A 24 9.69 8.53 19.09
CA HIS A 24 8.97 9.79 19.26
C HIS A 24 9.10 10.33 20.68
N HIS A 25 9.11 9.46 21.70
CA HIS A 25 9.38 9.88 23.08
C HIS A 25 10.77 10.54 23.21
N TYR A 26 11.82 9.90 22.69
CA TYR A 26 13.17 10.46 22.75
C TYR A 26 13.37 11.69 21.85
N GLN A 27 12.65 11.76 20.73
CA GLN A 27 12.71 12.89 19.78
C GLN A 27 11.76 14.04 20.15
N SER A 28 10.95 13.90 21.22
CA SER A 28 9.91 14.86 21.61
C SER A 28 8.88 15.16 20.51
N ILE A 29 8.62 14.18 19.64
CA ILE A 29 7.57 14.26 18.60
C ILE A 29 6.24 13.84 19.23
N LYS A 30 5.20 14.66 19.04
CA LYS A 30 3.85 14.38 19.53
C LYS A 30 2.92 14.14 18.34
N SER A 31 2.89 12.90 17.85
CA SER A 31 2.05 12.52 16.70
C SER A 31 1.21 11.27 16.94
N TYR A 32 1.10 10.78 18.17
CA TYR A 32 0.16 9.73 18.52
C TYR A 32 -0.96 10.28 19.40
N ARG A 33 -2.14 10.42 18.79
CA ARG A 33 -3.38 10.64 19.53
C ARG A 33 -4.16 9.34 19.59
N MET A 34 -4.46 8.88 20.81
CA MET A 34 -4.98 7.53 21.04
C MET A 34 -6.24 7.23 20.23
N ASN A 35 -7.19 8.17 20.17
CA ASN A 35 -8.42 8.00 19.40
C ASN A 35 -8.17 7.86 17.88
N ASP A 36 -7.22 8.62 17.32
CA ASP A 36 -6.86 8.55 15.90
C ASP A 36 -6.15 7.24 15.59
N ALA A 37 -5.20 6.83 16.43
CA ALA A 37 -4.49 5.55 16.30
C ALA A 37 -5.43 4.34 16.37
N ILE A 38 -6.38 4.32 17.32
CA ILE A 38 -7.42 3.28 17.39
C ILE A 38 -8.28 3.28 16.12
N THR A 39 -8.66 4.46 15.63
CA THR A 39 -9.43 4.58 14.39
C THR A 39 -8.66 4.03 13.20
N ASN A 40 -7.37 4.34 13.09
CA ASN A 40 -6.50 3.84 12.03
C ASN A 40 -6.41 2.31 12.05
N ILE A 41 -6.19 1.72 13.22
CA ILE A 41 -6.17 0.25 13.39
C ILE A 41 -7.52 -0.37 13.04
N ASN A 42 -8.64 0.22 13.48
CA ASN A 42 -9.98 -0.27 13.16
C ASN A 42 -10.30 -0.21 11.67
N CYS A 43 -9.91 0.87 10.97
CA CYS A 43 -9.98 0.95 9.52
C CYS A 43 -9.16 -0.17 8.87
N GLY A 44 -7.95 -0.42 9.37
CA GLY A 44 -7.07 -1.50 8.92
C GLY A 44 -7.73 -2.87 9.05
N ILE A 45 -8.23 -3.21 10.23
CA ILE A 45 -8.94 -4.47 10.49
C ILE A 45 -10.14 -4.61 9.56
N THR A 46 -10.97 -3.56 9.47
CA THR A 46 -12.17 -3.55 8.63
C THR A 46 -11.81 -3.76 7.16
N SER A 47 -10.78 -3.07 6.67
CA SER A 47 -10.30 -3.20 5.29
C SER A 47 -9.72 -4.58 4.99
N GLN A 48 -9.05 -5.25 5.93
CA GLN A 48 -8.56 -6.61 5.72
C GLN A 48 -9.72 -7.62 5.70
N VAL A 49 -10.69 -7.50 6.60
CA VAL A 49 -11.86 -8.39 6.66
C VAL A 49 -12.70 -8.26 5.39
N ILE A 50 -13.09 -7.03 5.02
CA ILE A 50 -13.88 -6.79 3.80
C ILE A 50 -13.04 -7.10 2.55
N GLY A 51 -11.78 -6.68 2.56
CA GLY A 51 -10.82 -6.88 1.49
C GLY A 51 -10.57 -8.35 1.17
N ALA A 52 -10.64 -9.26 2.15
CA ALA A 52 -10.52 -10.70 1.90
C ALA A 52 -11.59 -11.20 0.92
N PHE A 53 -12.84 -10.74 1.05
CA PHE A 53 -13.92 -11.09 0.12
C PHE A 53 -13.76 -10.41 -1.24
N LEU A 54 -13.38 -9.12 -1.25
CA LEU A 54 -13.18 -8.38 -2.50
C LEU A 54 -11.96 -8.87 -3.29
N LYS A 55 -10.92 -9.37 -2.61
CA LYS A 55 -9.75 -9.98 -3.22
C LYS A 55 -10.13 -11.21 -4.05
N VAL A 56 -11.10 -12.01 -3.62
CA VAL A 56 -11.59 -13.15 -4.42
C VAL A 56 -12.13 -12.67 -5.76
N MET A 57 -12.90 -11.58 -5.76
CA MET A 57 -13.43 -10.97 -6.99
C MET A 57 -12.30 -10.40 -7.86
N SER A 58 -11.41 -9.57 -7.30
CA SER A 58 -10.39 -8.88 -8.08
C SER A 58 -9.32 -9.84 -8.62
N ILE A 59 -8.87 -10.80 -7.80
CA ILE A 59 -7.92 -11.84 -8.22
C ILE A 59 -8.61 -12.80 -9.18
N GLY A 60 -9.85 -13.21 -8.91
CA GLY A 60 -10.61 -14.07 -9.81
C GLY A 60 -10.80 -13.46 -11.20
N PHE A 61 -11.11 -12.16 -11.26
CA PHE A 61 -11.21 -11.43 -12.53
C PHE A 61 -9.85 -11.33 -13.23
N TYR A 62 -8.78 -11.01 -12.50
CA TYR A 62 -7.42 -11.00 -13.03
C TYR A 62 -7.03 -12.37 -13.60
N THR A 63 -7.26 -13.46 -12.86
CA THR A 63 -6.99 -14.83 -13.29
C THR A 63 -7.82 -15.20 -14.51
N TYR A 64 -9.09 -14.79 -14.57
CA TYR A 64 -9.91 -14.98 -15.77
C TYR A 64 -9.29 -14.30 -16.99
N LEU A 65 -8.83 -13.05 -16.85
CA LEU A 65 -8.14 -12.33 -17.93
C LEU A 65 -6.84 -13.03 -18.33
N PHE A 66 -6.04 -13.46 -17.36
CA PHE A 66 -4.80 -14.19 -17.59
C PHE A 66 -5.03 -15.51 -18.32
N GLU A 67 -6.07 -16.28 -17.98
CA GLU A 67 -6.33 -17.58 -18.61
C GLU A 67 -6.94 -17.48 -20.01
N LYS A 68 -7.71 -16.42 -20.28
CA LYS A 68 -8.46 -16.30 -21.54
C LYS A 68 -7.84 -15.33 -22.54
N PHE A 69 -7.09 -14.33 -22.07
CA PHE A 69 -6.68 -13.18 -22.88
C PHE A 69 -5.20 -12.82 -22.76
N ARG A 70 -4.37 -13.58 -22.03
CA ARG A 70 -2.92 -13.31 -22.03
C ARG A 70 -2.34 -13.42 -23.44
N LEU A 71 -1.50 -12.47 -23.80
CA LEU A 71 -0.83 -12.40 -25.11
C LEU A 71 0.38 -13.33 -25.18
N THR A 72 0.99 -13.63 -24.03
CA THR A 72 2.13 -14.53 -23.90
C THR A 72 2.11 -15.20 -22.53
N THR A 73 2.97 -16.20 -22.34
CA THR A 73 3.24 -16.83 -21.04
C THR A 73 4.66 -16.50 -20.65
N ILE A 74 4.84 -15.80 -19.52
CA ILE A 74 6.17 -15.43 -19.02
C ILE A 74 6.68 -16.57 -18.14
N GLU A 75 7.89 -17.06 -18.43
CA GLU A 75 8.54 -18.08 -17.60
C GLU A 75 8.81 -17.55 -16.18
N ASN A 76 8.67 -18.42 -15.17
CA ASN A 76 8.95 -18.05 -13.80
C ASN A 76 10.47 -18.03 -13.57
N SER A 77 11.04 -16.84 -13.46
CA SER A 77 12.47 -16.61 -13.21
C SER A 77 12.66 -15.44 -12.26
N ALA A 78 13.83 -15.32 -11.62
CA ALA A 78 14.12 -14.17 -10.75
C ALA A 78 13.93 -12.82 -11.48
N LEU A 79 14.25 -12.77 -12.77
CA LEU A 79 14.04 -11.59 -13.60
C LEU A 79 12.55 -11.25 -13.73
N THR A 80 11.69 -12.25 -13.92
CA THR A 80 10.23 -12.08 -13.98
C THR A 80 9.69 -11.43 -12.71
N TRP A 81 10.19 -11.82 -11.53
CA TRP A 81 9.79 -11.22 -10.25
C TRP A 81 10.21 -9.75 -10.13
N ILE A 82 11.43 -9.41 -10.55
CA ILE A 82 11.92 -8.02 -10.54
C ILE A 82 11.07 -7.16 -11.48
N ILE A 83 10.84 -7.62 -12.70
CA ILE A 83 10.03 -6.91 -13.69
C ILE A 83 8.58 -6.77 -13.18
N ALA A 84 8.01 -7.83 -12.61
CA ALA A 84 6.66 -7.81 -12.06
C ALA A 84 6.52 -6.81 -10.91
N PHE A 85 7.52 -6.70 -10.03
CA PHE A 85 7.52 -5.73 -8.95
C PHE A 85 7.56 -4.28 -9.48
N ILE A 86 8.43 -4.00 -10.46
CA ILE A 86 8.51 -2.69 -11.12
C ILE A 86 7.20 -2.37 -11.86
N ALA A 87 6.64 -3.34 -12.58
CA ALA A 87 5.37 -3.17 -13.28
C ALA A 87 4.21 -2.91 -12.30
N TYR A 88 4.16 -3.66 -11.19
CA TYR A 88 3.16 -3.44 -10.15
C TYR A 88 3.28 -2.03 -9.56
N ASP A 89 4.48 -1.58 -9.22
CA ASP A 89 4.72 -0.23 -8.71
C ASP A 89 4.30 0.86 -9.71
N PHE A 90 4.58 0.66 -11.00
CA PHE A 90 4.12 1.55 -12.07
C PHE A 90 2.58 1.63 -12.17
N PHE A 91 1.87 0.50 -12.11
CA PHE A 91 0.41 0.51 -12.12
C PHE A 91 -0.18 1.06 -10.82
N TYR A 92 0.50 0.80 -9.69
CA TYR A 92 0.16 1.41 -8.41
C TYR A 92 0.26 2.93 -8.45
N TYR A 93 1.32 3.48 -9.06
CA TYR A 93 1.46 4.92 -9.27
C TYR A 93 0.24 5.52 -9.98
N TRP A 94 -0.22 4.90 -11.07
CA TRP A 94 -1.38 5.40 -11.80
C TRP A 94 -2.67 5.25 -11.00
N ALA A 95 -2.88 4.13 -10.31
CA ALA A 95 -4.02 3.95 -9.43
C ALA A 95 -4.06 5.01 -8.31
N HIS A 96 -2.92 5.29 -7.70
CA HIS A 96 -2.78 6.27 -6.63
C HIS A 96 -2.94 7.70 -7.14
N ARG A 97 -2.31 8.04 -8.27
CA ARG A 97 -2.47 9.35 -8.92
C ARG A 97 -3.93 9.62 -9.28
N MET A 98 -4.62 8.63 -9.87
CA MET A 98 -6.04 8.77 -10.20
C MET A 98 -6.90 8.91 -8.96
N SER A 99 -6.51 8.27 -7.85
CA SER A 99 -7.14 8.46 -6.54
C SER A 99 -7.04 9.89 -6.01
N HIS A 100 -6.05 10.67 -6.44
CA HIS A 100 -5.91 12.08 -6.10
C HIS A 100 -6.45 13.06 -7.16
N GLN A 101 -6.78 12.58 -8.36
CA GLN A 101 -7.20 13.43 -9.49
C GLN A 101 -8.67 13.27 -9.88
N VAL A 102 -9.34 12.19 -9.48
CA VAL A 102 -10.73 11.91 -9.86
C VAL A 102 -11.55 11.52 -8.63
N ASN A 103 -12.72 12.18 -8.48
CA ASN A 103 -13.60 12.01 -7.31
C ASN A 103 -14.01 10.56 -7.03
N LEU A 104 -14.22 9.75 -8.07
CA LEU A 104 -14.58 8.34 -7.94
C LEU A 104 -13.51 7.55 -7.19
N PHE A 105 -12.25 7.65 -7.63
CA PHE A 105 -11.12 6.97 -7.00
C PHE A 105 -10.77 7.62 -5.65
N TRP A 106 -10.94 8.95 -5.53
CA TRP A 106 -10.79 9.66 -4.25
C TRP A 106 -11.74 9.12 -3.18
N GLY A 107 -12.99 8.78 -3.52
CA GLY A 107 -13.92 8.16 -2.57
C GLY A 107 -13.40 6.86 -1.97
N GLY A 108 -12.55 6.13 -2.69
CA GLY A 108 -11.84 4.96 -2.20
C GLY A 108 -10.58 5.27 -1.39
N HIS A 109 -10.01 6.48 -1.48
CA HIS A 109 -8.70 6.79 -0.93
C HIS A 109 -8.72 7.87 0.16
N SER A 110 -9.77 8.69 0.21
CA SER A 110 -9.88 9.81 1.15
C SER A 110 -9.77 9.37 2.61
N VAL A 111 -10.27 8.17 2.95
CA VAL A 111 -10.16 7.58 4.29
C VAL A 111 -8.71 7.55 4.76
N HIS A 112 -7.77 7.26 3.87
CA HIS A 112 -6.35 7.22 4.18
C HIS A 112 -5.77 8.59 4.54
N HIS A 113 -6.26 9.66 3.89
CA HIS A 113 -5.85 11.04 4.13
C HIS A 113 -6.64 11.76 5.23
N GLN A 114 -7.48 11.05 5.99
CA GLN A 114 -8.31 11.63 7.04
C GLN A 114 -7.67 11.62 8.43
N SER A 115 -6.55 10.92 8.63
CA SER A 115 -5.84 10.96 9.92
C SER A 115 -5.40 12.39 10.21
N GLU A 116 -5.56 12.82 11.45
CA GLU A 116 -5.14 14.18 11.85
C GLU A 116 -3.68 14.21 12.27
N GLU A 117 -3.15 13.07 12.73
CA GLU A 117 -1.74 12.90 13.04
C GLU A 117 -1.04 12.07 11.96
N TYR A 118 0.27 12.26 11.78
CA TYR A 118 1.07 11.46 10.83
C TYR A 118 2.07 10.56 11.60
N ASN A 119 1.89 9.24 11.50
CA ASN A 119 2.69 8.21 12.18
C ASN A 119 2.44 6.83 11.55
N LEU A 120 3.12 5.77 11.99
CA LEU A 120 3.03 4.45 11.35
C LEU A 120 1.63 3.84 11.38
N SER A 121 0.79 4.19 12.36
CA SER A 121 -0.60 3.72 12.37
C SER A 121 -1.40 4.23 11.17
N VAL A 122 -1.05 5.38 10.58
CA VAL A 122 -1.73 5.95 9.38
C VAL A 122 -1.66 4.99 8.20
N ALA A 123 -0.59 4.21 8.08
CA ALA A 123 -0.48 3.16 7.06
C ALA A 123 -1.63 2.15 7.15
N LEU A 124 -2.16 1.92 8.35
CA LEU A 124 -3.28 1.01 8.60
C LEU A 124 -4.65 1.65 8.31
N ARG A 125 -4.73 2.97 8.12
CA ARG A 125 -5.98 3.68 7.83
C ARG A 125 -6.43 3.48 6.38
N GLN A 126 -6.69 2.23 6.00
CA GLN A 126 -7.06 1.87 4.64
C GLN A 126 -8.58 1.87 4.47
N SER A 127 -9.06 2.33 3.31
CA SER A 127 -10.46 2.20 2.95
C SER A 127 -10.77 0.75 2.58
N SER A 128 -11.93 0.26 3.01
CA SER A 128 -12.41 -1.08 2.67
C SER A 128 -12.86 -1.22 1.22
N THR A 129 -13.11 -0.11 0.52
CA THR A 129 -13.66 -0.11 -0.84
C THR A 129 -12.65 0.30 -1.90
N GLN A 130 -11.42 0.71 -1.53
CA GLN A 130 -10.41 1.19 -2.48
C GLN A 130 -10.18 0.19 -3.63
N ILE A 131 -10.08 -1.09 -3.29
CA ILE A 131 -9.81 -2.17 -4.25
C ILE A 131 -10.87 -2.26 -5.36
N ILE A 132 -12.14 -1.95 -5.08
CA ILE A 132 -13.24 -1.97 -6.07
C ILE A 132 -12.93 -1.01 -7.23
N TRP A 133 -12.29 0.10 -6.91
CA TRP A 133 -11.99 1.15 -7.88
C TRP A 133 -10.64 0.95 -8.55
N THR A 134 -9.63 0.44 -7.83
CA THR A 134 -8.24 0.46 -8.31
C THR A 134 -7.76 -0.87 -8.89
N PHE A 135 -8.44 -2.00 -8.68
CA PHE A 135 -7.93 -3.30 -9.16
C PHE A 135 -7.75 -3.36 -10.69
N ILE A 136 -8.56 -2.60 -11.43
CA ILE A 136 -8.53 -2.60 -12.90
C ILE A 136 -7.18 -2.14 -13.47
N PHE A 137 -6.46 -1.27 -12.75
CA PHE A 137 -5.16 -0.75 -13.16
C PHE A 137 -4.10 -1.84 -13.29
N PHE A 138 -4.27 -2.98 -12.61
CA PHE A 138 -3.33 -4.10 -12.66
C PHE A 138 -3.63 -5.09 -13.78
N THR A 139 -4.80 -5.02 -14.43
CA THR A 139 -5.17 -5.95 -15.52
C THR A 139 -4.25 -5.97 -16.73
N PRO A 140 -3.53 -4.88 -17.11
CA PRO A 140 -2.49 -4.95 -18.13
C PRO A 140 -1.43 -6.02 -17.84
N MET A 141 -1.13 -6.30 -16.57
CA MET A 141 -0.18 -7.38 -16.22
C MET A 141 -0.75 -8.77 -16.57
N ALA A 142 -2.06 -8.98 -16.46
CA ALA A 142 -2.69 -10.24 -16.87
C ALA A 142 -2.58 -10.45 -18.38
N PHE A 143 -2.88 -9.41 -19.16
CA PHE A 143 -2.72 -9.43 -20.62
C PHE A 143 -1.26 -9.65 -21.04
N ALA A 144 -0.31 -9.08 -20.30
CA ALA A 144 1.13 -9.29 -20.53
C ALA A 144 1.61 -10.71 -20.16
N GLY A 145 0.82 -11.49 -19.41
CA GLY A 145 1.16 -12.87 -19.04
C GLY A 145 1.90 -13.02 -17.70
N PHE A 146 1.75 -12.07 -16.78
CA PHE A 146 2.22 -12.26 -15.40
C PHE A 146 1.27 -13.18 -14.64
N ASP A 147 1.84 -14.22 -14.03
CA ASP A 147 1.08 -15.19 -13.26
C ASP A 147 0.36 -14.53 -12.06
N PRO A 148 -0.90 -14.90 -11.76
CA PRO A 148 -1.65 -14.32 -10.63
C PRO A 148 -0.98 -14.47 -9.27
N LEU A 149 -0.22 -15.55 -9.02
CA LEU A 149 0.53 -15.73 -7.79
C LEU A 149 1.66 -14.71 -7.68
N ILE A 150 2.34 -14.42 -8.79
CA ILE A 150 3.36 -13.37 -8.85
C ILE A 150 2.72 -12.02 -8.55
N LEU A 151 1.59 -11.69 -9.17
CA LEU A 151 0.85 -10.45 -8.89
C LEU A 151 0.55 -10.28 -7.39
N VAL A 152 -0.07 -11.29 -6.77
CA VAL A 152 -0.43 -11.23 -5.34
C VAL A 152 0.82 -11.07 -4.48
N SER A 153 1.90 -11.77 -4.81
CA SER A 153 3.14 -11.71 -4.03
C SER A 153 3.83 -10.35 -4.13
N VAL A 154 3.98 -9.80 -5.34
CA VAL A 154 4.58 -8.45 -5.53
C VAL A 154 3.69 -7.35 -4.97
N SER A 155 2.37 -7.53 -4.97
CA SER A 155 1.45 -6.61 -4.28
C SER A 155 1.72 -6.56 -2.77
N GLY A 156 1.99 -7.71 -2.15
CA GLY A 156 2.36 -7.81 -0.74
C GLY A 156 3.69 -7.11 -0.46
N PHE A 157 4.72 -7.33 -1.29
CA PHE A 157 6.01 -6.65 -1.14
C PHE A 157 5.88 -5.13 -1.31
N ASN A 158 5.07 -4.67 -2.28
CA ASN A 158 4.82 -3.25 -2.47
C ASN A 158 4.09 -2.65 -1.25
N LEU A 159 3.09 -3.35 -0.71
CA LEU A 159 2.40 -2.92 0.52
C LEU A 159 3.34 -2.83 1.72
N LEU A 160 4.27 -3.77 1.89
CA LEU A 160 5.29 -3.73 2.95
C LEU A 160 6.17 -2.48 2.82
N TYR A 161 6.57 -2.14 1.59
CA TYR A 161 7.33 -0.93 1.32
C TYR A 161 6.53 0.34 1.66
N GLN A 162 5.24 0.36 1.37
CA GLN A 162 4.38 1.50 1.67
C GLN A 162 4.14 1.71 3.17
N PHE A 163 4.27 0.67 4.01
CA PHE A 163 4.05 0.82 5.45
C PHE A 163 5.06 1.79 6.10
N TRP A 164 6.35 1.54 5.94
CA TRP A 164 7.39 2.20 6.74
C TRP A 164 7.59 3.70 6.40
N ILE A 165 7.12 4.15 5.24
CA ILE A 165 7.20 5.56 4.83
C ILE A 165 6.19 6.47 5.58
N HIS A 166 5.33 5.90 6.43
CA HIS A 166 4.39 6.64 7.27
C HIS A 166 4.99 7.04 8.61
N THR A 167 6.09 7.79 8.64
CA THR A 167 6.71 8.16 9.92
C THR A 167 7.24 9.59 9.92
N GLU A 168 7.23 10.21 11.09
CA GLU A 168 7.90 11.49 11.35
C GLU A 168 9.29 11.31 11.97
N ALA A 169 9.60 10.11 12.49
CA ALA A 169 10.87 9.82 13.14
C ALA A 169 12.08 9.95 12.20
N ILE A 170 11.84 9.85 10.89
CA ILE A 170 12.84 10.04 9.83
C ILE A 170 12.54 11.36 9.11
N ASN A 171 13.41 12.34 9.30
CA ASN A 171 13.28 13.64 8.66
C ASN A 171 13.57 13.55 7.15
N LYS A 172 14.82 13.23 6.78
CA LYS A 172 15.27 13.06 5.38
C LYS A 172 16.25 11.91 5.25
N LEU A 173 16.26 11.29 4.08
CA LEU A 173 17.26 10.30 3.67
C LEU A 173 18.30 10.95 2.73
N PRO A 174 19.43 10.27 2.45
CA PRO A 174 20.42 10.78 1.49
C PRO A 174 19.78 11.14 0.14
N LYS A 175 20.22 12.26 -0.47
CA LYS A 175 19.63 12.82 -1.69
C LYS A 175 19.49 11.80 -2.83
N TRP A 176 20.47 10.91 -3.00
CA TRP A 176 20.44 9.89 -4.05
C TRP A 176 19.30 8.89 -3.83
N PHE A 177 18.96 8.57 -2.58
CA PHE A 177 17.87 7.67 -2.25
C PHE A 177 16.53 8.38 -2.46
N GLU A 178 16.41 9.62 -1.96
CA GLU A 178 15.21 10.44 -2.18
C GLU A 178 14.93 10.75 -3.66
N ALA A 179 15.95 10.81 -4.51
CA ALA A 179 15.76 11.04 -5.94
C ALA A 179 15.07 9.88 -6.68
N VAL A 180 15.11 8.67 -6.11
CA VAL A 180 14.64 7.44 -6.77
C VAL A 180 13.45 6.81 -6.03
N PHE A 181 13.48 6.87 -4.70
CA PHE A 181 12.56 6.14 -3.83
C PHE A 181 11.57 7.07 -3.15
N ASN A 182 10.34 6.58 -2.96
CA ASN A 182 9.40 7.24 -2.07
C ASN A 182 9.91 7.09 -0.62
N THR A 183 9.95 8.17 0.14
CA THR A 183 10.56 8.19 1.48
C THR A 183 9.60 8.78 2.49
N PRO A 184 9.86 8.64 3.80
CA PRO A 184 9.05 9.31 4.82
C PRO A 184 8.90 10.83 4.59
N SER A 185 9.94 11.48 4.08
CA SER A 185 9.92 12.90 3.70
C SER A 185 8.89 13.19 2.61
N HIS A 186 8.95 12.45 1.50
CA HIS A 186 8.01 12.64 0.37
C HIS A 186 6.58 12.33 0.78
N HIS A 187 6.38 11.23 1.50
CA HIS A 187 5.04 10.78 1.84
C HIS A 187 4.38 11.67 2.90
N ARG A 188 5.15 12.24 3.82
CA ARG A 188 4.66 13.27 4.74
C ARG A 188 4.17 14.51 4.02
N VAL A 189 4.89 14.98 2.99
CA VAL A 189 4.42 16.10 2.13
C VAL A 189 3.14 15.71 1.38
N HIS A 190 3.04 14.48 0.91
CA HIS A 190 1.85 13.96 0.26
C HIS A 190 0.62 13.94 1.18
N HIS A 191 0.80 13.57 2.44
CA HIS A 191 -0.26 13.59 3.46
C HIS A 191 -0.50 14.98 4.07
N ALA A 192 0.38 15.94 3.84
CA ALA A 192 0.27 17.26 4.42
C ALA A 192 -1.02 17.94 3.97
N ARG A 193 -1.74 18.50 4.94
CA ARG A 193 -2.86 19.40 4.70
C ARG A 193 -2.34 20.83 4.67
N ASN A 194 -2.67 21.60 3.64
CA ASN A 194 -2.42 23.04 3.69
C ASN A 194 -3.21 23.63 4.86
N PRO A 195 -2.59 24.45 5.73
CA PRO A 195 -3.33 25.24 6.69
C PRO A 195 -4.28 26.14 5.89
N LYS A 196 -5.58 26.04 6.21
CA LYS A 196 -6.60 26.97 5.72
C LYS A 196 -6.64 28.18 6.63
#